data_AF-X0Y7W0-F1
#
_entry.id   AF-X0Y7W0-F1
#
_cell.length_a   1.000
_cell.length_b   1.000
_cell.length_c   1.000
_cell.angle_alpha   90.00
_cell.angle_beta   90.00
_cell.angle_gamma   90.00
#
_symmetry.space_group_name_H-M   'P 1'
#
loop_
_entity.id
_entity.type
_entity.pdbx_description
1 polymer ?
#
loop_
_entity_poly.entity_id
_entity_poly.type
_entity_poly.pdbx_seq_one_letter_code
_entity_poly.pdbx_strand_id
1 'polypeptide(L)'
;MDHIDLSVYPGERFALLGHNGAGKTTLIKLMLGLCRPTRGDIWLLGQKYSGAGMGSVSVGYLPESVSFHDSMSGREVIRFYARLKGRDNKECDELLEQVGLIAAAGQRVRTYSKGMRQRLGLAQAMLGIPSLLFLD
;
A
#
# COMPACT_ATOMS: atom_id res chain seq x y z
N MET A 1 -1.46 4.45 22.69
CA MET A 1 -1.03 3.07 22.37
C MET A 1 0.15 2.83 23.28
N ASP A 2 -0.01 1.92 24.23
CA ASP A 2 0.94 1.76 25.31
C ASP A 2 1.51 0.34 25.24
N HIS A 3 2.84 0.21 25.29
CA HIS A 3 3.58 -1.05 25.39
C HIS A 3 3.24 -2.10 24.30
N ILE A 4 3.57 -1.80 23.04
CA ILE A 4 3.46 -2.75 21.93
C ILE A 4 4.83 -3.32 21.61
N ASP A 5 4.98 -4.63 21.79
CA ASP A 5 6.12 -5.43 21.32
C ASP A 5 5.63 -6.35 20.20
N LEU A 6 6.06 -6.09 18.96
CA LEU A 6 5.67 -6.85 17.78
C LEU A 6 6.90 -7.12 16.91
N SER A 7 7.07 -8.39 16.52
CA SER A 7 8.05 -8.82 15.54
C SER A 7 7.35 -9.58 14.43
N VAL A 8 7.63 -9.23 13.18
CA VAL A 8 7.11 -9.90 11.98
C VAL A 8 8.30 -10.23 11.08
N TYR A 9 8.44 -11.48 10.71
CA TYR A 9 9.55 -11.99 9.92
C TYR A 9 9.21 -12.00 8.42
N PRO A 10 10.24 -12.00 7.54
CA PRO A 10 10.04 -12.09 6.10
C PRO A 10 9.17 -13.30 5.71
N GLY A 11 8.19 -13.07 4.83
CA GLY A 11 7.27 -14.10 4.35
C GLY A 11 6.05 -14.35 5.26
N GLU A 12 6.02 -13.76 6.46
CA GLU A 12 4.85 -13.85 7.33
C GLU A 12 3.72 -12.94 6.88
N ARG A 13 2.49 -13.39 7.16
CA ARG A 13 1.28 -12.58 7.04
C ARG A 13 0.78 -12.29 8.44
N PHE A 14 0.68 -11.02 8.78
CA PHE A 14 0.26 -10.59 10.10
C PHE A 14 -1.03 -9.78 10.00
N ALA A 15 -1.99 -10.07 10.87
CA ALA A 15 -3.27 -9.37 10.93
C ALA A 15 -3.40 -8.61 12.26
N LEU A 16 -3.57 -7.29 12.17
CA LEU A 16 -3.88 -6.45 13.33
C LEU A 16 -5.39 -6.46 13.57
N LEU A 17 -5.83 -7.15 14.62
CA LEU A 17 -7.24 -7.27 14.99
C LEU A 17 -7.56 -6.44 16.24
N GLY A 18 -8.73 -5.83 16.27
CA GLY A 18 -9.20 -5.02 17.40
C GLY A 18 -10.39 -4.15 17.02
N HIS A 19 -11.07 -3.58 18.01
CA HIS A 19 -12.20 -2.67 17.79
C HIS A 19 -11.77 -1.37 17.08
N ASN A 20 -12.74 -0.62 16.57
CA ASN A 20 -12.49 0.73 16.05
C ASN A 20 -11.94 1.61 17.18
N GLY A 21 -10.90 2.40 16.87
CA GLY A 21 -10.20 3.20 17.88
C GLY A 21 -9.15 2.46 18.70
N ALA A 22 -8.94 1.15 18.50
CA ALA A 22 -7.85 0.41 19.17
C ALA A 22 -6.43 0.86 18.74
N GLY A 23 -6.33 1.74 17.74
CA GLY A 23 -5.07 2.33 17.26
C GLY A 23 -4.38 1.57 16.12
N LYS A 24 -5.03 0.58 15.49
CA LYS A 24 -4.49 -0.20 14.36
C LYS A 24 -3.90 0.70 13.26
N THR A 25 -4.70 1.65 12.77
CA THR A 25 -4.28 2.63 11.75
C THR A 25 -3.15 3.53 12.25
N THR A 26 -3.12 3.84 13.56
CA THR A 26 -2.00 4.59 14.16
C THR A 26 -0.70 3.79 14.11
N LEU A 27 -0.75 2.49 14.41
CA LEU A 27 0.40 1.60 14.30
C LEU A 27 0.89 1.47 12.85
N ILE A 28 -0.02 1.32 11.88
CA ILE A 28 0.33 1.32 10.45
C ILE A 28 0.98 2.64 10.05
N LYS A 29 0.43 3.80 10.46
CA LYS A 29 1.03 5.12 10.19
C LYS A 29 2.42 5.29 10.82
N LEU A 30 2.65 4.74 12.01
CA LEU A 30 3.96 4.73 12.65
C LEU A 30 4.96 3.88 11.83
N MET A 31 4.55 2.70 11.36
CA MET A 31 5.39 1.84 10.52
C MET A 31 5.62 2.40 9.11
N LEU A 32 4.63 3.08 8.51
CA LEU A 32 4.79 3.84 7.28
C LEU A 32 5.60 5.13 7.49
N GLY A 33 5.83 5.49 8.75
CA GLY A 33 6.60 6.67 9.08
C GLY A 33 5.92 8.00 8.85
N LEU A 34 4.59 7.97 8.73
CA LEU A 34 3.72 9.14 8.59
C LEU A 34 3.53 9.86 9.93
N CYS A 35 3.88 9.21 11.04
CA CYS A 35 3.91 9.78 12.39
C CYS A 35 5.16 9.27 13.14
N ARG A 36 5.55 9.95 14.21
CA ARG A 36 6.69 9.54 15.05
C ARG A 36 6.23 8.91 16.37
N PRO A 37 6.89 7.85 16.85
CA PRO A 37 6.59 7.31 18.16
C PRO A 37 7.00 8.31 19.25
N THR A 38 6.19 8.44 20.30
CA THR A 38 6.56 9.25 21.48
C THR A 38 7.70 8.61 22.26
N ARG A 39 7.76 7.27 22.27
CA ARG A 39 8.78 6.43 22.92
C ARG A 39 8.94 5.12 22.15
N GLY A 40 10.10 4.48 22.29
CA GLY A 40 10.41 3.20 21.65
C GLY A 40 11.01 3.37 20.24
N ASP A 41 11.32 2.23 19.63
CA ASP A 41 11.99 2.16 18.33
C ASP A 41 11.18 1.29 17.36
N ILE A 42 11.23 1.64 16.08
CA ILE A 42 10.64 0.85 14.99
C ILE A 42 11.78 0.39 14.10
N TRP A 43 11.77 -0.90 13.74
CA TRP A 43 12.72 -1.49 12.80
C TRP A 43 11.95 -2.05 11.61
N LEU A 44 12.36 -1.69 10.40
CA LEU A 44 11.77 -2.16 9.15
C LEU A 44 12.87 -2.75 8.28
N LEU A 45 12.69 -4.00 7.83
CA LEU A 45 13.67 -4.70 6.97
C LEU A 45 15.11 -4.62 7.50
N GLY A 46 15.29 -4.76 8.82
CA GLY A 46 16.59 -4.71 9.48
C GLY A 46 17.19 -3.32 9.67
N GLN A 47 16.49 -2.25 9.29
CA GLN A 47 16.94 -0.86 9.50
C GLN A 47 16.10 -0.15 10.56
N LYS A 48 16.78 0.53 11.48
CA LYS A 48 16.13 1.38 12.48
C LYS A 48 15.48 2.58 11.78
N TYR A 49 14.17 2.74 11.97
CA TYR A 49 13.39 3.78 11.35
C TYR A 49 13.45 5.09 12.16
N SER A 50 13.89 6.19 11.54
CA SER A 50 14.14 7.48 12.22
C SER A 50 13.13 8.59 11.88
N GLY A 51 12.03 8.27 11.17
CA GLY A 51 10.94 9.23 10.95
C GLY A 51 11.19 10.30 9.89
N ALA A 52 12.08 10.05 8.93
CA ALA A 52 12.34 10.92 7.78
C ALA A 52 12.42 10.10 6.48
N GLY A 53 11.25 9.75 5.93
CA GLY A 53 11.14 9.09 4.62
C GLY A 53 11.61 7.64 4.60
N MET A 54 10.99 6.84 3.74
CA MET A 54 11.29 5.40 3.59
C MET A 54 12.49 5.16 2.66
N GLY A 55 13.52 6.02 2.69
CA GLY A 55 14.48 6.25 1.61
C GLY A 55 15.20 5.03 1.01
N SER A 56 15.21 3.89 1.71
CA SER A 56 15.75 2.60 1.24
C SER A 56 14.73 1.45 1.19
N VAL A 57 13.55 1.60 1.80
CA VAL A 57 12.60 0.51 2.06
C VAL A 57 11.42 0.62 1.09
N SER A 58 11.34 -0.32 0.14
CA SER A 58 10.22 -0.42 -0.80
C SER A 58 8.97 -0.94 -0.08
N VAL A 59 7.97 -0.09 0.09
CA VAL A 59 6.71 -0.43 0.78
C VAL A 59 5.50 -0.11 -0.08
N GLY A 60 4.54 -1.04 -0.07
CA GLY A 60 3.21 -0.87 -0.62
C GLY A 60 2.21 -0.55 0.49
N TYR A 61 1.23 0.29 0.21
CA TYR A 61 0.14 0.59 1.13
C TYR A 61 -1.19 0.65 0.40
N LEU A 62 -2.17 -0.11 0.88
CA LEU A 62 -3.56 -0.06 0.46
C LEU A 62 -4.41 0.44 1.64
N PRO A 63 -4.98 1.66 1.58
CA PRO A 63 -5.91 2.13 2.61
C PRO A 63 -7.30 1.49 2.46
N GLU A 64 -8.06 1.47 3.56
CA GLU A 64 -9.45 0.98 3.61
C GLU A 64 -10.35 1.69 2.57
N SER A 65 -10.11 2.99 2.40
CA SER A 65 -10.80 3.83 1.42
C SER A 65 -9.83 4.30 0.35
N VAL A 66 -9.93 3.66 -0.82
CA VAL A 66 -9.14 4.02 -2.00
C VAL A 66 -9.87 5.09 -2.82
N SER A 67 -9.17 6.18 -3.12
CA SER A 67 -9.66 7.23 -4.02
C SER A 67 -8.69 7.42 -5.18
N PHE A 68 -9.24 7.54 -6.38
CA PHE A 68 -8.51 7.77 -7.62
C PHE A 68 -9.25 8.83 -8.44
N HIS A 69 -8.55 9.40 -9.42
CA HIS A 69 -9.18 10.35 -10.33
C HIS A 69 -10.22 9.63 -11.21
N ASP A 70 -11.49 9.99 -11.01
CA ASP A 70 -12.64 9.30 -11.61
C ASP A 70 -12.66 9.33 -13.15
N SER A 71 -12.05 10.35 -13.75
CA SER A 71 -11.92 10.46 -15.21
C SER A 71 -10.74 9.68 -15.79
N MET A 72 -9.86 9.08 -14.98
CA MET A 72 -8.81 8.19 -15.49
C MET A 72 -9.36 6.77 -15.66
N SER A 73 -8.78 6.00 -16.55
CA SER A 73 -8.96 4.56 -16.66
C SER A 73 -8.04 3.82 -15.70
N GLY A 74 -8.36 2.56 -15.35
CA GLY A 74 -7.51 1.74 -14.48
C GLY A 74 -6.06 1.66 -14.99
N ARG A 75 -5.88 1.55 -16.32
CA ARG A 75 -4.57 1.55 -16.97
C ARG A 75 -3.85 2.89 -16.83
N GLU A 76 -4.54 4.01 -17.02
CA GLU A 76 -3.94 5.34 -16.82
C GLU A 76 -3.51 5.53 -15.36
N VAL A 77 -4.30 5.06 -14.40
CA VAL A 77 -3.97 5.13 -12.96
C VAL A 77 -2.68 4.35 -12.66
N ILE A 78 -2.59 3.09 -13.06
CA ILE A 78 -1.39 2.29 -12.77
C ILE A 78 -0.16 2.85 -13.49
N ARG A 79 -0.29 3.29 -14.74
CA ARG A 79 0.82 3.94 -15.48
C ARG A 79 1.27 5.26 -14.84
N PHE A 80 0.35 6.03 -14.28
CA PHE A 80 0.68 7.24 -13.54
C PHE A 80 1.57 6.92 -12.33
N TYR A 81 1.16 5.96 -11.50
CA TYR A 81 1.98 5.53 -10.36
C TYR A 81 3.29 4.84 -10.77
N ALA A 82 3.30 4.09 -11.87
CA ALA A 82 4.51 3.50 -12.44
C ALA A 82 5.56 4.56 -12.74
N ARG A 83 5.16 5.64 -13.42
CA ARG A 83 6.04 6.77 -13.75
C ARG A 83 6.56 7.49 -12.52
N LEU A 84 5.72 7.69 -11.50
CA LEU A 84 6.14 8.28 -10.24
C LEU A 84 7.21 7.44 -9.51
N LYS A 85 7.16 6.12 -9.66
CA LYS A 85 8.17 5.20 -9.12
C LYS A 85 9.32 4.90 -10.09
N GLY A 86 9.39 5.56 -11.25
CA GLY A 86 10.42 5.31 -12.26
C GLY A 86 10.38 3.91 -12.89
N ARG A 87 9.20 3.29 -12.98
CA ARG A 87 8.98 1.94 -13.51
C ARG A 87 8.48 1.95 -14.96
N ASP A 88 8.73 0.84 -15.68
CA ASP A 88 8.26 0.66 -17.06
C ASP A 88 6.74 0.42 -17.08
N ASN A 89 6.07 0.95 -18.10
CA ASN A 89 4.64 0.72 -18.31
C ASN A 89 4.31 -0.73 -18.69
N LYS A 90 5.29 -1.53 -19.12
CA LYS A 90 5.12 -2.95 -19.46
C LYS A 90 4.58 -3.77 -18.30
N GLU A 91 5.03 -3.49 -17.07
CA GLU A 91 4.59 -4.18 -15.85
C GLU A 91 3.12 -3.86 -15.48
N CYS A 92 2.52 -2.83 -16.07
CA CYS A 92 1.19 -2.33 -15.65
C CYS A 92 0.05 -3.27 -16.04
N ASP A 93 0.09 -3.84 -17.26
CA ASP A 93 -0.99 -4.72 -17.72
C ASP A 93 -0.91 -6.09 -17.01
N GLU A 94 0.29 -6.58 -16.73
CA GLU A 94 0.51 -7.77 -15.90
C GLU A 94 -0.05 -7.60 -14.48
N LEU A 95 0.21 -6.45 -13.85
CA LEU A 95 -0.36 -6.13 -12.53
C LEU A 95 -1.89 -6.07 -12.57
N LEU A 96 -2.47 -5.47 -13.61
CA LEU A 96 -3.92 -5.41 -13.79
C LEU A 96 -4.51 -6.79 -14.04
N GLU A 97 -3.80 -7.68 -14.71
CA GLU A 97 -4.20 -9.08 -14.88
C GLU A 97 -4.14 -9.84 -13.56
N GLN A 98 -3.08 -9.69 -12.77
CA GLN A 98 -2.94 -10.34 -11.46
C GLN A 98 -4.08 -9.99 -10.49
N VAL A 99 -4.59 -8.75 -10.53
CA VAL A 99 -5.74 -8.34 -9.72
C VAL A 99 -7.09 -8.53 -10.44
N GLY A 100 -7.11 -9.16 -11.61
CA GLY A 100 -8.32 -9.48 -12.37
C GLY A 100 -9.07 -8.27 -12.93
N LEU A 101 -8.36 -7.21 -13.28
CA LEU A 101 -8.91 -5.97 -13.84
C LEU A 101 -8.56 -5.72 -15.31
N ILE A 102 -7.75 -6.58 -15.95
CA ILE A 102 -7.29 -6.37 -17.32
C ILE A 102 -8.42 -6.12 -18.33
N ALA A 103 -9.53 -6.87 -18.23
CA ALA A 103 -10.70 -6.70 -19.10
C ALA A 103 -11.41 -5.34 -18.94
N ALA A 104 -11.30 -4.72 -17.77
CA ALA A 104 -11.87 -3.40 -17.46
C ALA A 104 -10.82 -2.28 -17.47
N ALA A 105 -9.56 -2.57 -17.84
CA ALA A 105 -8.43 -1.65 -17.69
C ALA A 105 -8.62 -0.32 -18.45
N GLY A 106 -9.34 -0.34 -19.58
CA GLY A 106 -9.65 0.84 -20.39
C GLY A 106 -10.90 1.61 -19.93
N GLN A 107 -11.71 1.06 -19.03
CA GLN A 107 -12.90 1.74 -18.51
C GLN A 107 -12.51 2.80 -17.48
N ARG A 108 -13.30 3.87 -17.40
CA ARG A 108 -13.08 4.97 -16.44
C ARG A 108 -13.32 4.50 -15.01
N VAL A 109 -12.50 4.94 -14.06
CA VAL A 109 -12.61 4.55 -12.65
C VAL A 109 -13.97 4.93 -12.05
N ARG A 110 -14.62 5.99 -12.53
CA ARG A 110 -16.00 6.31 -12.12
C ARG A 110 -16.99 5.15 -12.29
N THR A 111 -16.76 4.24 -13.25
CA THR A 111 -17.62 3.07 -13.50
C THR A 111 -17.22 1.84 -12.70
N TYR A 112 -16.12 1.91 -11.95
CA TYR A 112 -15.64 0.79 -11.14
C TYR A 112 -16.49 0.63 -9.89
N SER A 113 -16.87 -0.62 -9.58
CA SER A 113 -17.44 -0.96 -8.28
C SER A 113 -16.44 -0.72 -7.16
N LYS A 114 -16.92 -0.67 -5.90
CA LYS A 114 -16.05 -0.58 -4.71
C LYS A 114 -14.95 -1.66 -4.74
N GLY A 115 -15.31 -2.91 -5.08
CA GLY A 115 -14.36 -4.02 -5.19
C GLY A 115 -13.35 -3.86 -6.32
N MET A 116 -13.74 -3.28 -7.46
CA MET A 116 -12.80 -2.97 -8.54
C MET A 116 -11.84 -1.85 -8.15
N ARG A 117 -12.30 -0.81 -7.44
CA ARG A 117 -11.44 0.25 -6.91
C ARG A 117 -10.45 -0.31 -5.88
N GLN A 118 -10.89 -1.21 -5.03
CA GLN A 118 -10.02 -1.93 -4.07
C GLN A 118 -8.94 -2.75 -4.78
N ARG A 119 -9.31 -3.53 -5.81
CA ARG A 119 -8.35 -4.29 -6.62
C ARG A 119 -7.37 -3.39 -7.39
N LEU A 120 -7.82 -2.23 -7.85
CA LEU A 120 -6.96 -1.23 -8.48
C LEU A 120 -5.98 -0.62 -7.45
N GLY A 121 -6.44 -0.36 -6.23
CA GLY A 121 -5.60 -0.01 -5.08
C GLY A 121 -4.54 -1.06 -4.79
N LEU A 122 -4.92 -2.33 -4.78
CA LEU A 122 -3.98 -3.43 -4.57
C LEU A 122 -2.89 -3.47 -5.66
N ALA A 123 -3.26 -3.32 -6.94
CA ALA A 123 -2.29 -3.25 -8.03
C ALA A 123 -1.32 -2.07 -7.87
N GLN A 124 -1.83 -0.90 -7.43
CA GLN A 124 -0.99 0.27 -7.15
C GLN A 124 -0.03 0.01 -5.97
N ALA A 125 -0.50 -0.64 -4.91
CA ALA A 125 0.30 -0.95 -3.73
C ALA A 125 1.40 -1.97 -4.05
N MET A 126 1.12 -2.96 -4.91
CA MET A 126 2.07 -3.98 -5.36
C MET A 126 3.08 -3.48 -6.40
N LEU A 127 2.86 -2.29 -6.95
CA LEU A 127 3.72 -1.76 -8.02
C LEU A 127 5.16 -1.56 -7.53
N GLY A 128 6.11 -2.18 -8.25
CA GLY A 128 7.53 -2.17 -7.91
C GLY A 128 7.99 -3.30 -6.98
N ILE A 129 7.12 -4.30 -6.72
CA ILE A 129 7.40 -5.48 -5.88
C ILE A 129 7.90 -5.04 -4.49
N PRO A 130 7.02 -4.45 -3.67
CA PRO A 130 7.42 -3.98 -2.35
C PRO A 130 7.85 -5.14 -1.46
N SER A 131 8.88 -4.91 -0.64
CA SER A 131 9.35 -5.90 0.34
C SER A 131 8.43 -6.00 1.55
N LEU A 132 7.56 -5.00 1.75
CA LEU A 132 6.55 -4.98 2.80
C LEU A 132 5.27 -4.33 2.25
N LEU A 133 4.12 -4.98 2.49
CA LEU A 133 2.82 -4.52 2.02
C LEU A 133 1.88 -4.33 3.22
N PHE A 134 1.39 -3.11 3.39
CA PHE A 134 0.36 -2.78 4.36
C PHE A 134 -1.01 -2.75 3.70
N LEU A 135 -1.97 -3.45 4.30
CA LEU A 135 -3.36 -3.46 3.88
C LEU A 135 -4.19 -3.03 5.11
N ASP A 136 -4.89 -1.90 5.00
CA ASP A 136 -5.79 -1.35 6.01
C ASP A 136 -7.25 -1.57 5.59
#